data_AF-A0A1F6PWW8-F1
#
_entry.id   AF-A0A1F6PWW8-F1
#
_cell.length_a   1.000
_cell.length_b   1.000
_cell.length_c   1.000
_cell.angle_alpha   90.00
_cell.angle_beta   90.00
_cell.angle_gamma   90.00
#
_symmetry.space_group_name_H-M   'P 1'
#
loop_
_entity.id
_entity.type
_entity.pdbx_description
1 polymer ?
#
loop_
_entity_poly.entity_id
_entity_poly.type
_entity_poly.pdbx_seq_one_letter_code
_entity_poly.pdbx_strand_id
1 'polypeptide(L)'
;MMLKKNRARRGTALVISMFISVIAALMTITMMGMVNTNTSQITDNKSGIIASYAAEAGVEEVKNYFNRNMSSLGEDLSDLPLPESGSSYVLANDAEYWVDSLSYEDSNTTIVVNIVGQYGNAYRKARVKMKTVLPDVFNDYGLLTEGVIDINGNKTLGMSIHGNGGLDLNGRTNFENNATATQSNDPTADPPDPNSNPIGGYVPEIDVPSVPIDELRIKSQEDGIILDINQADLMDQINNAPPGSKIYISGNLAQNPEQNIFVAFQPRMFLASIFSPMLLAGNGNGNGNSNNNGALNLSGDMQGKLIFIDGDITVNAQGLNNLADVTIVSSGELTVNGSIDIGTAHPGYTDVIFACNDSVTLNGSRRIEATFWTNGSFRQNGSSMAGRVIAQSEIRFNGNFTLEAPNDMYGSDFMDKTVQVVSWQQVSMD
;
A
#
# COMPACT_ATOMS: atom_id res chain seq x y z
N MET A 1 12.67 85.34 -58.53
CA MET A 1 12.66 83.87 -58.68
C MET A 1 12.73 83.09 -57.34
N MET A 2 13.14 83.71 -56.21
CA MET A 2 13.27 83.05 -54.89
C MET A 2 11.94 82.68 -54.18
N LEU A 3 10.81 83.33 -54.50
CA LEU A 3 9.52 83.07 -53.83
C LEU A 3 8.82 81.75 -54.23
N LYS A 4 9.16 81.14 -55.39
CA LYS A 4 8.59 79.85 -55.81
C LYS A 4 9.22 78.65 -55.08
N LYS A 5 10.50 78.73 -54.69
CA LYS A 5 11.23 77.63 -54.04
C LYS A 5 10.74 77.34 -52.61
N ASN A 6 10.24 78.37 -51.91
CA ASN A 6 9.68 78.22 -50.56
C ASN A 6 8.25 77.64 -50.53
N ARG A 7 7.46 77.81 -51.59
CA ARG A 7 6.13 77.18 -51.69
C ARG A 7 6.23 75.66 -51.91
N ALA A 8 7.16 75.22 -52.76
CA ALA A 8 7.42 73.79 -52.97
C ALA A 8 7.87 73.10 -51.67
N ARG A 9 8.79 73.70 -50.91
CA ARG A 9 9.26 73.16 -49.62
C ARG A 9 8.15 73.02 -48.57
N ARG A 10 7.19 73.95 -48.52
CA ARG A 10 6.04 73.87 -47.60
C ARG A 10 5.06 72.76 -47.99
N GLY A 11 4.83 72.56 -49.29
CA GLY A 11 4.00 71.47 -49.79
C GLY A 11 4.61 70.10 -49.49
N THR A 12 5.92 69.93 -49.72
CA THR A 12 6.62 68.67 -49.42
C THR A 12 6.61 68.34 -47.93
N ALA A 13 6.80 69.32 -47.06
CA ALA A 13 6.75 69.11 -45.61
C ALA A 13 5.37 68.62 -45.14
N LEU A 14 4.29 69.16 -45.72
CA LEU A 14 2.92 68.75 -45.38
C LEU A 14 2.60 67.32 -45.87
N VAL A 15 3.06 66.96 -47.07
CA VAL A 15 2.89 65.58 -47.58
C VAL A 15 3.68 64.59 -46.72
N ILE A 16 4.92 64.92 -46.35
CA ILE A 16 5.73 64.07 -45.47
C ILE A 16 5.07 63.93 -44.09
N SER A 17 4.58 65.02 -43.49
CA SER A 17 3.90 64.92 -42.18
C SER A 17 2.61 64.11 -42.25
N MET A 18 1.85 64.24 -43.35
CA MET A 18 0.62 63.45 -43.55
C MET A 18 0.96 61.97 -43.74
N PHE A 19 2.00 61.66 -44.49
CA PHE A 19 2.48 60.29 -44.69
C PHE A 19 2.98 59.66 -43.37
N ILE A 20 3.79 60.38 -42.60
CA ILE A 20 4.25 59.94 -41.26
C ILE A 20 3.04 59.72 -40.33
N SER A 21 2.04 60.60 -40.37
CA SER A 21 0.83 60.47 -39.56
C SER A 21 0.01 59.22 -39.93
N VAL A 22 -0.10 58.91 -41.22
CA VAL A 22 -0.78 57.69 -41.70
C VAL A 22 -0.02 56.43 -41.27
N ILE A 23 1.31 56.41 -41.39
CA ILE A 23 2.12 55.27 -40.92
C ILE A 23 1.97 55.10 -39.41
N ALA A 24 2.06 56.19 -38.64
CA ALA A 24 1.89 56.14 -37.19
C ALA A 24 0.50 55.60 -36.81
N ALA A 25 -0.56 56.07 -37.47
CA ALA A 25 -1.92 55.57 -37.25
C ALA A 25 -2.06 54.07 -37.57
N LEU A 26 -1.48 53.61 -38.68
CA LEU A 26 -1.47 52.19 -39.05
C LEU A 26 -0.71 51.34 -38.02
N MET A 27 0.45 51.81 -37.54
CA MET A 27 1.20 51.14 -36.48
C MET A 27 0.41 51.06 -35.16
N THR A 28 -0.31 52.12 -34.79
CA THR A 28 -1.16 52.11 -33.60
C THR A 28 -2.30 51.09 -33.74
N ILE A 29 -2.94 51.01 -34.90
CA ILE A 29 -4.01 50.03 -35.16
C ILE A 29 -3.48 48.59 -35.08
N THR A 30 -2.32 48.30 -35.68
CA THR A 30 -1.74 46.95 -35.62
C THR A 30 -1.27 46.58 -34.22
N MET A 31 -0.66 47.52 -33.47
CA MET A 31 -0.29 47.30 -32.07
C MET A 31 -1.51 47.05 -31.19
N MET A 32 -2.61 47.80 -31.37
CA MET A 32 -3.85 47.58 -30.62
C MET A 32 -4.47 46.21 -30.96
N GLY A 33 -4.42 45.78 -32.22
CA GLY A 33 -4.82 44.43 -32.62
C GLY A 33 -3.98 43.33 -31.94
N MET A 34 -2.65 43.47 -31.92
CA MET A 34 -1.77 42.52 -31.23
C MET A 34 -1.99 42.49 -29.72
N VAL A 35 -2.23 43.64 -29.08
CA VAL A 35 -2.54 43.72 -27.64
C VAL A 35 -3.82 42.94 -27.33
N ASN A 36 -4.89 43.15 -28.11
CA ASN A 36 -6.15 42.43 -27.89
C ASN A 36 -6.00 40.91 -28.07
N THR A 37 -5.27 40.46 -29.11
CA THR A 37 -4.99 39.04 -29.31
C THR A 37 -4.16 38.45 -28.17
N ASN A 38 -3.11 39.15 -27.74
CA ASN A 38 -2.27 38.70 -26.63
C ASN A 38 -3.05 38.66 -25.31
N THR A 39 -3.89 39.65 -25.05
CA THR A 39 -4.76 39.66 -23.86
C THR A 39 -5.77 38.51 -23.91
N SER A 40 -6.38 38.22 -25.06
CA SER A 40 -7.26 37.05 -25.22
C SER A 40 -6.50 35.75 -24.94
N GLN A 41 -5.34 35.55 -25.57
CA GLN A 41 -4.52 34.35 -25.36
C GLN A 41 -4.09 34.17 -23.90
N ILE A 42 -3.75 35.25 -23.20
CA ILE A 42 -3.40 35.20 -21.77
C ILE A 42 -4.62 34.81 -20.94
N THR A 43 -5.78 35.39 -21.21
CA THR A 43 -7.03 35.05 -20.53
C THR A 43 -7.42 33.60 -20.79
N ASP A 44 -7.36 33.15 -22.04
CA ASP A 44 -7.69 31.78 -22.44
C ASP A 44 -6.73 30.77 -21.81
N ASN A 45 -5.44 31.12 -21.74
CA ASN A 45 -4.43 30.31 -21.05
C ASN A 45 -4.70 30.23 -19.54
N LYS A 46 -5.01 31.36 -18.90
CA LYS A 46 -5.35 31.40 -17.47
C LYS A 46 -6.59 30.56 -17.18
N SER A 47 -7.65 30.70 -17.98
CA SER A 47 -8.86 29.91 -17.84
C SER A 47 -8.61 28.42 -18.10
N GLY A 48 -7.76 28.09 -19.08
CA GLY A 48 -7.31 26.73 -19.34
C GLY A 48 -6.54 26.11 -18.17
N ILE A 49 -5.70 26.87 -17.48
CA ILE A 49 -5.00 26.40 -16.27
C ILE A 49 -6.00 26.14 -15.14
N ILE A 50 -6.96 27.05 -14.92
CA ILE A 50 -7.99 26.88 -13.89
C ILE A 50 -8.85 25.63 -14.19
N ALA A 51 -9.25 25.43 -15.44
CA ALA A 51 -9.97 24.24 -15.88
C ALA A 51 -9.13 22.95 -15.67
N SER A 52 -7.80 23.01 -15.83
CA SER A 52 -6.92 21.86 -15.53
C SER A 52 -6.94 21.52 -14.04
N TYR A 53 -6.85 22.52 -13.16
CA TYR A 53 -6.93 22.31 -11.72
C TYR A 53 -8.30 21.78 -11.27
N ALA A 54 -9.37 22.18 -11.95
CA ALA A 54 -10.69 21.60 -11.71
C ALA A 54 -10.74 20.11 -12.08
N ALA A 55 -10.13 19.72 -13.21
CA ALA A 55 -10.02 18.31 -13.59
C ALA A 55 -9.18 17.51 -12.57
N GLU A 56 -8.08 18.06 -12.07
CA GLU A 56 -7.26 17.46 -11.00
C GLU A 56 -8.07 17.28 -9.70
N ALA A 57 -8.85 18.27 -9.30
CA ALA A 57 -9.74 18.14 -8.15
C ALA A 57 -10.77 17.01 -8.33
N GLY A 58 -11.31 16.85 -9.53
CA GLY A 58 -12.20 15.73 -9.84
C GLY A 58 -11.49 14.36 -9.77
N VAL A 59 -10.22 14.28 -10.16
CA VAL A 59 -9.45 13.03 -10.07
C VAL A 59 -9.20 12.66 -8.62
N GLU A 60 -8.87 13.64 -7.79
CA GLU A 60 -8.73 13.45 -6.35
C GLU A 60 -10.05 13.01 -5.71
N GLU A 61 -11.20 13.58 -6.11
CA GLU A 61 -12.50 13.13 -5.59
C GLU A 61 -12.80 11.67 -5.98
N VAL A 62 -12.57 11.28 -7.23
CA VAL A 62 -12.76 9.88 -7.67
C VAL A 62 -11.84 8.93 -6.90
N LYS A 63 -10.57 9.29 -6.75
CA LYS A 63 -9.60 8.51 -5.96
C LYS A 63 -10.06 8.36 -4.50
N ASN A 64 -10.46 9.47 -3.87
CA ASN A 64 -10.95 9.49 -2.50
C ASN A 64 -12.26 8.72 -2.32
N TYR A 65 -13.15 8.75 -3.32
CA TYR A 65 -14.38 7.98 -3.33
C TYR A 65 -14.08 6.47 -3.27
N PHE A 66 -13.23 5.96 -4.16
CA PHE A 66 -12.89 4.53 -4.16
C PHE A 66 -12.05 4.11 -2.95
N ASN A 67 -11.15 4.96 -2.45
CA ASN A 67 -10.43 4.68 -1.21
C ASN A 67 -11.37 4.56 0.00
N ARG A 68 -12.51 5.26 0.00
CA ARG A 68 -13.54 5.15 1.05
C ARG A 68 -14.53 4.00 0.80
N ASN A 69 -14.76 3.63 -0.47
CA ASN A 69 -15.79 2.69 -0.89
C ASN A 69 -15.22 1.65 -1.86
N MET A 70 -14.26 0.85 -1.40
CA MET A 70 -13.60 -0.15 -2.24
C MET A 70 -14.58 -1.21 -2.78
N SER A 71 -15.69 -1.44 -2.08
CA SER A 71 -16.77 -2.33 -2.52
C SER A 71 -17.47 -1.87 -3.80
N SER A 72 -17.40 -0.57 -4.13
CA SER A 72 -17.98 0.01 -5.34
C SER A 72 -17.09 -0.17 -6.58
N LEU A 73 -15.95 -0.85 -6.45
CA LEU A 73 -15.14 -1.21 -7.61
C LEU A 73 -15.91 -2.14 -8.56
N GLY A 74 -16.06 -1.70 -9.79
CA GLY A 74 -16.78 -2.41 -10.84
C GLY A 74 -18.22 -1.93 -11.04
N GLU A 75 -18.72 -1.01 -10.21
CA GLU A 75 -20.03 -0.37 -10.42
C GLU A 75 -19.97 0.65 -11.58
N ASP A 76 -21.06 0.75 -12.35
CA ASP A 76 -21.14 1.71 -13.45
C ASP A 76 -21.18 3.15 -12.92
N LEU A 77 -20.66 4.12 -13.69
CA LEU A 77 -20.59 5.53 -13.26
C LEU A 77 -21.94 6.09 -12.77
N SER A 78 -23.04 5.68 -13.42
CA SER A 78 -24.40 6.12 -13.10
C SER A 78 -24.91 5.67 -11.74
N ASP A 79 -24.30 4.63 -11.16
CA ASP A 79 -24.64 4.11 -9.83
C ASP A 79 -23.76 4.75 -8.74
N LEU A 80 -22.70 5.46 -9.13
CA LEU A 80 -21.78 6.12 -8.22
C LEU A 80 -22.27 7.54 -7.90
N PRO A 81 -22.08 8.04 -6.66
CA PRO A 81 -22.41 9.41 -6.29
C PRO A 81 -21.32 10.41 -6.76
N LEU A 82 -20.85 10.26 -8.00
CA LEU A 82 -19.84 11.11 -8.62
C LEU A 82 -20.54 12.11 -9.57
N PRO A 83 -20.02 13.35 -9.71
CA PRO A 83 -20.61 14.33 -10.62
C PRO A 83 -20.47 13.88 -12.06
N GLU A 84 -21.55 13.93 -12.84
CA GLU A 84 -21.59 13.55 -14.25
C GLU A 84 -21.87 14.78 -15.14
N SER A 85 -21.83 14.57 -16.46
CA SER A 85 -22.23 15.62 -17.39
C SER A 85 -23.69 16.04 -17.15
N GLY A 86 -23.90 17.31 -16.80
CA GLY A 86 -25.21 17.86 -16.42
C GLY A 86 -25.45 17.96 -14.90
N SER A 87 -24.56 17.39 -14.08
CA SER A 87 -24.55 17.47 -12.62
C SER A 87 -23.14 17.79 -12.09
N SER A 88 -22.51 18.81 -12.67
CA SER A 88 -21.14 19.23 -12.31
C SER A 88 -21.01 19.69 -10.85
N TYR A 89 -19.83 19.48 -10.28
CA TYR A 89 -19.47 20.02 -8.98
C TYR A 89 -18.80 21.38 -9.15
N VAL A 90 -19.33 22.42 -8.50
CA VAL A 90 -18.82 23.79 -8.57
C VAL A 90 -17.87 24.07 -7.42
N LEU A 91 -16.64 24.45 -7.73
CA LEU A 91 -15.60 24.86 -6.78
C LEU A 91 -15.79 26.32 -6.36
N ALA A 92 -15.11 26.72 -5.28
CA ALA A 92 -15.22 28.07 -4.71
C ALA A 92 -14.78 29.21 -5.64
N ASN A 93 -14.06 28.89 -6.72
CA ASN A 93 -13.59 29.84 -7.72
C ASN A 93 -14.44 29.82 -9.01
N ASP A 94 -15.65 29.29 -8.98
CA ASP A 94 -16.56 29.10 -10.12
C ASP A 94 -16.01 28.16 -11.22
N ALA A 95 -14.94 27.41 -10.94
CA ALA A 95 -14.53 26.31 -11.79
C ALA A 95 -15.36 25.07 -11.47
N GLU A 96 -15.63 24.26 -12.48
CA GLU A 96 -16.49 23.09 -12.35
C GLU A 96 -15.76 21.85 -12.82
N TYR A 97 -16.13 20.68 -12.29
CA TYR A 97 -15.68 19.41 -12.84
C TYR A 97 -16.79 18.37 -12.87
N TRP A 98 -16.63 17.37 -13.73
CA TRP A 98 -17.45 16.17 -13.77
C TRP A 98 -16.64 14.99 -14.36
N VAL A 99 -17.10 13.79 -14.05
CA VAL A 99 -16.61 12.54 -14.64
C VAL A 99 -17.33 12.33 -15.95
N ASP A 100 -16.58 12.31 -17.05
CA ASP A 100 -17.09 12.10 -18.40
C ASP A 100 -17.26 10.62 -18.73
N SER A 101 -16.35 9.78 -18.24
CA SER A 101 -16.47 8.32 -18.33
C SER A 101 -15.59 7.62 -17.31
N LEU A 102 -16.02 6.42 -16.92
CA LEU A 102 -15.32 5.55 -16.00
C LEU A 102 -15.39 4.13 -16.55
N SER A 103 -14.28 3.41 -16.50
CA SER A 103 -14.17 2.03 -16.97
C SER A 103 -13.15 1.27 -16.15
N TYR A 104 -13.26 -0.06 -16.17
CA TYR A 104 -12.40 -0.96 -15.41
C TYR A 104 -11.63 -1.90 -16.32
N GLU A 105 -10.38 -2.17 -15.96
CA GLU A 105 -9.48 -3.13 -16.61
C GLU A 105 -8.96 -4.14 -15.55
N ASP A 106 -8.35 -5.24 -16.00
CA ASP A 106 -7.64 -6.21 -15.14
C ASP A 106 -8.46 -6.74 -13.95
N SER A 107 -9.67 -7.26 -14.21
CA SER A 107 -10.58 -7.76 -13.17
C SER A 107 -10.91 -6.70 -12.10
N ASN A 108 -11.13 -5.46 -12.54
CA ASN A 108 -11.46 -4.30 -11.70
C ASN A 108 -10.32 -3.80 -10.79
N THR A 109 -9.09 -4.27 -10.98
CA THR A 109 -7.92 -3.76 -10.24
C THR A 109 -7.37 -2.46 -10.83
N THR A 110 -7.80 -2.10 -12.03
CA THR A 110 -7.37 -0.91 -12.76
C THR A 110 -8.61 -0.08 -13.13
N ILE A 111 -8.62 1.19 -12.73
CA ILE A 111 -9.69 2.16 -13.07
C ILE A 111 -9.15 3.13 -14.12
N VAL A 112 -9.88 3.32 -15.22
CA VAL A 112 -9.60 4.33 -16.22
C VAL A 112 -10.74 5.34 -16.22
N VAL A 113 -10.43 6.56 -15.82
CA VAL A 113 -11.40 7.65 -15.70
C VAL A 113 -11.04 8.80 -16.63
N ASN A 114 -12.05 9.37 -17.27
CA ASN A 114 -11.93 10.65 -17.96
C ASN A 114 -12.69 11.70 -17.17
N ILE A 115 -11.99 12.77 -16.80
CA ILE A 115 -12.55 13.86 -16.00
C ILE A 115 -12.41 15.14 -16.79
N VAL A 116 -13.47 15.93 -16.78
CA VAL A 116 -13.50 17.24 -17.42
C VAL A 116 -13.53 18.31 -16.33
N GLY A 117 -12.62 19.26 -16.44
CA GLY A 117 -12.69 20.52 -15.72
C GLY A 117 -13.05 21.66 -16.67
N GLN A 118 -13.83 22.61 -16.16
CA GLN A 118 -14.32 23.76 -16.89
C GLN A 118 -14.13 25.05 -16.08
N TYR A 119 -13.76 26.13 -16.74
CA TYR A 119 -13.80 27.48 -16.19
C TYR A 119 -14.20 28.50 -17.26
N GLY A 120 -15.39 29.07 -17.13
CA GLY A 120 -16.01 29.86 -18.19
C GLY A 120 -16.19 29.02 -19.46
N ASN A 121 -15.53 29.44 -20.55
CA ASN A 121 -15.53 28.74 -21.84
C ASN A 121 -14.32 27.82 -22.03
N ALA A 122 -13.40 27.76 -21.08
CA ALA A 122 -12.22 26.92 -21.17
C ALA A 122 -12.50 25.54 -20.59
N TYR A 123 -12.07 24.52 -21.31
CA TYR A 123 -12.29 23.11 -20.98
C TYR A 123 -10.97 22.36 -21.00
N ARG A 124 -10.78 21.44 -20.04
CA ARG A 124 -9.64 20.50 -19.99
C ARG A 124 -10.12 19.11 -19.63
N LYS A 125 -9.70 18.11 -20.41
CA LYS A 125 -10.00 16.70 -20.16
C LYS A 125 -8.74 15.99 -19.69
N ALA A 126 -8.82 15.31 -18.56
CA ALA A 126 -7.78 14.44 -18.05
C ALA A 126 -8.25 12.99 -18.18
N ARG A 127 -7.41 12.15 -18.81
CA ARG A 127 -7.54 10.69 -18.75
C ARG A 127 -6.55 10.19 -17.72
N VAL A 128 -7.07 9.55 -16.68
CA VAL A 128 -6.28 9.05 -15.57
C VAL A 128 -6.47 7.55 -15.46
N LYS A 129 -5.35 6.85 -15.33
CA LYS A 129 -5.32 5.43 -14.99
C LYS A 129 -4.94 5.33 -13.52
N MET A 130 -5.77 4.65 -12.75
CA MET A 130 -5.55 4.38 -11.34
C MET A 130 -5.51 2.86 -11.13
N LYS A 131 -4.76 2.41 -10.13
CA LYS A 131 -4.63 0.99 -9.81
C LYS A 131 -4.87 0.78 -8.33
N THR A 132 -5.58 -0.29 -7.99
CA THR A 132 -5.66 -0.78 -6.62
C THR A 132 -4.34 -1.44 -6.27
N VAL A 133 -3.60 -0.85 -5.33
CA VAL A 133 -2.32 -1.35 -4.85
C VAL A 133 -2.37 -1.47 -3.34
N LEU A 134 -1.47 -2.28 -2.76
CA LEU A 134 -1.28 -2.22 -1.32
C LEU A 134 -0.73 -0.84 -0.96
N PRO A 135 -1.18 -0.23 0.15
CA PRO A 135 -0.59 1.01 0.64
C PRO A 135 0.93 0.91 0.73
N ASP A 136 1.63 1.97 0.30
CA ASP A 136 3.09 1.97 0.20
C ASP A 136 3.77 1.67 1.55
N VAL A 137 3.10 1.99 2.66
CA VAL A 137 3.55 1.67 4.04
C VAL A 137 3.87 0.17 4.24
N PHE A 138 3.22 -0.73 3.50
CA PHE A 138 3.50 -2.17 3.58
C PHE A 138 4.74 -2.60 2.78
N ASN A 139 5.20 -1.79 1.82
CA ASN A 139 6.31 -2.11 0.92
C ASN A 139 7.58 -1.29 1.18
N ASP A 140 7.43 -0.06 1.64
CA ASP A 140 8.55 0.89 1.81
C ASP A 140 9.34 0.64 3.10
N TYR A 141 8.72 0.00 4.09
CA TYR A 141 9.30 -0.21 5.41
C TYR A 141 9.39 -1.68 5.77
N GLY A 142 10.53 -2.08 6.32
CA GLY A 142 10.66 -3.39 6.94
C GLY A 142 10.15 -3.39 8.39
N LEU A 143 10.30 -2.28 9.11
CA LEU A 143 9.70 -2.07 10.43
C LEU A 143 9.00 -0.71 10.46
N LEU A 144 7.71 -0.69 10.77
CA LEU A 144 6.90 0.52 10.87
C LEU A 144 6.07 0.50 12.15
N THR A 145 6.11 1.57 12.94
CA THR A 145 5.31 1.67 14.17
C THR A 145 4.89 3.07 14.56
N GLU A 146 3.71 3.18 15.19
CA GLU A 146 3.26 4.39 15.89
C GLU A 146 4.11 4.67 17.15
N GLY A 147 4.65 3.62 17.75
CA GLY A 147 5.45 3.68 18.96
C GLY A 147 6.95 3.90 18.72
N VAL A 148 7.74 3.48 19.70
CA VAL A 148 9.20 3.50 19.63
C VAL A 148 9.68 2.20 18.97
N ILE A 149 10.73 2.30 18.15
CA ILE A 149 11.53 1.13 17.76
C ILE A 149 12.75 1.04 18.68
N ASP A 150 12.82 -0.01 19.51
CA ASP A 150 13.95 -0.32 20.39
C ASP A 150 14.66 -1.58 19.89
N ILE A 151 15.87 -1.43 19.37
CA ILE A 151 16.66 -2.56 18.89
C ILE A 151 18.02 -2.64 19.58
N ASN A 152 18.18 -3.69 20.38
CA ASN A 152 19.37 -3.97 21.15
C ASN A 152 20.24 -5.03 20.48
N GLY A 153 21.50 -4.70 20.18
CA GLY A 153 22.49 -5.65 19.65
C GLY A 153 23.04 -5.25 18.28
N ASN A 154 23.80 -6.14 17.65
CA ASN A 154 24.32 -5.87 16.31
C ASN A 154 23.24 -6.15 15.27
N LYS A 155 23.04 -5.20 14.35
CA LYS A 155 21.96 -5.24 13.37
C LYS A 155 22.42 -4.92 11.96
N THR A 156 21.84 -5.61 10.99
CA THR A 156 21.94 -5.30 9.57
C THR A 156 20.54 -4.99 9.05
N LEU A 157 20.36 -3.80 8.47
CA LEU A 157 19.09 -3.32 7.95
C LEU A 157 19.17 -3.27 6.43
N GLY A 158 18.48 -4.20 5.76
CA GLY A 158 18.29 -4.24 4.32
C GLY A 158 17.06 -3.46 3.84
N MET A 159 16.20 -3.01 4.75
CA MET A 159 15.05 -2.13 4.49
C MET A 159 15.04 -0.95 5.43
N SER A 160 14.31 0.10 5.01
CA SER A 160 14.05 1.25 5.85
C SER A 160 13.17 0.89 7.04
N ILE A 161 13.37 1.60 8.16
CA ILE A 161 12.58 1.48 9.37
C ILE A 161 12.08 2.85 9.80
N HIS A 162 10.89 2.91 10.40
CA HIS A 162 10.29 4.15 10.86
C HIS A 162 9.49 3.95 12.15
N GLY A 163 9.75 4.78 13.16
CA GLY A 163 8.96 4.83 14.39
C GLY A 163 8.47 6.25 14.66
N ASN A 164 7.15 6.45 14.71
CA ASN A 164 6.56 7.76 15.03
C ASN A 164 6.98 8.21 16.43
N GLY A 165 6.94 7.31 17.41
CA GLY A 165 7.35 7.55 18.81
C GLY A 165 8.86 7.64 19.05
N GLY A 166 9.68 7.34 18.05
CA GLY A 166 11.15 7.49 18.09
C GLY A 166 11.94 6.22 17.78
N LEU A 167 13.27 6.36 17.79
CA LEU A 167 14.22 5.27 17.56
C LEU A 167 15.25 5.16 18.70
N ASP A 168 15.45 3.95 19.22
CA ASP A 168 16.56 3.59 20.09
C ASP A 168 17.32 2.39 19.48
N LEU A 169 18.50 2.67 18.91
CA LEU A 169 19.29 1.71 18.14
C LEU A 169 20.61 1.40 18.84
N ASN A 170 20.58 0.56 19.87
CA ASN A 170 21.78 0.15 20.61
C ASN A 170 22.62 -0.90 19.84
N GLY A 171 23.95 -0.82 19.95
CA GLY A 171 24.90 -1.70 19.26
C GLY A 171 25.25 -1.26 17.83
N ARG A 172 26.03 -2.07 17.10
CA ARG A 172 26.46 -1.72 15.73
C ARG A 172 25.31 -1.89 14.73
N THR A 173 25.07 -0.87 13.91
CA THR A 173 24.10 -0.89 12.80
C THR A 173 24.85 -0.88 11.47
N ASN A 174 24.56 -1.83 10.59
CA ASN A 174 24.96 -1.79 9.19
C ASN A 174 23.72 -1.58 8.31
N PHE A 175 23.82 -0.71 7.31
CA PHE A 175 22.76 -0.48 6.33
C PHE A 175 23.13 -1.12 5.00
N GLU A 176 22.16 -1.74 4.36
CA GLU A 176 22.25 -2.32 3.03
C GLU A 176 21.11 -1.75 2.17
N ASN A 177 21.22 -1.87 0.83
CA ASN A 177 20.15 -1.49 -0.12
C ASN A 177 19.57 -0.07 0.04
N ASN A 178 20.39 0.91 0.46
CA ASN A 178 19.97 2.29 0.75
C ASN A 178 18.90 2.41 1.86
N ALA A 179 18.83 1.43 2.77
CA ALA A 179 17.97 1.50 3.93
C ALA A 179 18.26 2.73 4.80
N THR A 180 17.22 3.29 5.41
CA THR A 180 17.32 4.39 6.38
C THR A 180 16.52 4.07 7.63
N ALA A 181 16.92 4.64 8.77
CA ALA A 181 16.15 4.59 10.01
C ALA A 181 15.66 6.00 10.33
N THR A 182 14.34 6.19 10.38
CA THR A 182 13.69 7.51 10.49
C THR A 182 12.72 7.57 11.68
N GLN A 183 12.39 8.78 12.13
CA GLN A 183 11.45 9.01 13.23
C GLN A 183 10.66 10.31 13.09
N SER A 184 9.57 10.41 13.86
CA SER A 184 8.71 11.60 13.93
C SER A 184 8.83 12.36 15.26
N ASN A 185 9.48 11.78 16.28
CA ASN A 185 9.52 12.34 17.64
C ASN A 185 10.45 13.56 17.82
N ASP A 186 11.37 13.83 16.89
CA ASP A 186 12.28 14.99 16.95
C ASP A 186 12.24 15.80 15.64
N PRO A 187 11.45 16.88 15.56
CA PRO A 187 11.34 17.72 14.37
C PRO A 187 12.60 18.57 14.09
N THR A 188 13.59 18.55 14.98
CA THR A 188 14.86 19.27 14.80
C THR A 188 15.97 18.40 14.21
N ALA A 189 15.74 17.09 14.09
CA ALA A 189 16.70 16.19 13.45
C ALA A 189 16.84 16.52 11.95
N ASP A 190 18.07 16.42 11.44
CA ASP A 190 18.33 16.62 10.02
C ASP A 190 17.53 15.61 9.17
N PRO A 191 17.14 15.94 7.93
CA PRO A 191 16.46 14.98 7.06
C PRO A 191 17.29 13.68 6.87
N PRO A 192 16.64 12.53 6.68
CA PRO A 192 17.35 11.28 6.45
C PRO A 192 18.06 11.26 5.09
N ASP A 193 19.29 10.76 5.07
CA ASP A 193 20.09 10.56 3.85
C ASP A 193 20.84 9.23 3.96
N PRO A 194 20.66 8.27 3.04
CA PRO A 194 21.32 6.96 3.12
C PRO A 194 22.86 7.03 3.11
N ASN A 195 23.46 8.10 2.57
CA ASN A 195 24.92 8.25 2.49
C ASN A 195 25.50 9.07 3.65
N SER A 196 24.74 10.04 4.19
CA SER A 196 25.27 11.01 5.15
C SER A 196 24.57 11.01 6.50
N ASN A 197 23.30 10.58 6.57
CA ASN A 197 22.48 10.51 7.78
C ASN A 197 21.48 9.33 7.75
N PRO A 198 21.97 8.07 7.77
CA PRO A 198 21.10 6.90 7.64
C PRO A 198 20.32 6.58 8.93
N ILE A 199 20.57 7.29 10.05
CA ILE A 199 19.90 7.06 11.35
C ILE A 199 19.35 8.38 11.89
N GLY A 200 18.07 8.36 12.30
CA GLY A 200 17.49 9.37 13.18
C GLY A 200 16.97 10.61 12.45
N GLY A 201 16.88 10.58 11.12
CA GLY A 201 16.36 11.71 10.37
C GLY A 201 14.86 11.91 10.58
N TYR A 202 14.43 13.18 10.65
CA TYR A 202 13.02 13.53 10.83
C TYR A 202 12.22 13.27 9.56
N VAL A 203 11.13 12.53 9.72
CA VAL A 203 10.05 12.38 8.74
C VAL A 203 8.75 12.69 9.48
N PRO A 204 7.78 13.41 8.90
CA PRO A 204 6.48 13.59 9.52
C PRO A 204 5.82 12.25 9.86
N GLU A 205 4.90 12.27 10.83
CA GLU A 205 4.15 11.08 11.23
C GLU A 205 3.57 10.34 10.02
N ILE A 206 3.85 9.05 9.96
CA ILE A 206 3.33 8.14 8.94
C ILE A 206 2.12 7.45 9.55
N ASP A 207 0.99 7.47 8.84
CA ASP A 207 -0.20 6.71 9.25
C ASP A 207 0.10 5.21 9.23
N VAL A 208 0.21 4.61 10.41
CA VAL A 208 0.42 3.17 10.51
C VAL A 208 -0.95 2.49 10.48
N PRO A 209 -1.17 1.53 9.56
CA PRO A 209 -2.46 0.87 9.45
C PRO A 209 -2.71 -0.06 10.64
N SER A 210 -3.93 -0.05 11.17
CA SER A 210 -4.37 -1.00 12.20
C SER A 210 -5.03 -2.22 11.55
N VAL A 211 -4.85 -3.41 12.14
CA VAL A 211 -5.53 -4.64 11.74
C VAL A 211 -7.04 -4.46 11.97
N PRO A 212 -7.89 -4.55 10.93
CA PRO A 212 -9.34 -4.38 11.05
C PRO A 212 -10.00 -5.66 11.56
N ILE A 213 -9.71 -6.06 12.81
CA ILE A 213 -10.07 -7.36 13.40
C ILE A 213 -11.58 -7.62 13.35
N ASP A 214 -12.41 -6.63 13.70
CA ASP A 214 -13.86 -6.82 13.71
C ASP A 214 -14.43 -7.03 12.30
N GLU A 215 -13.92 -6.30 11.32
CA GLU A 215 -14.34 -6.46 9.92
C GLU A 215 -13.87 -7.81 9.36
N LEU A 216 -12.63 -8.20 9.63
CA LEU A 216 -12.11 -9.52 9.24
C LEU A 216 -12.87 -10.66 9.91
N ARG A 217 -13.29 -10.49 11.18
CA ARG A 217 -14.14 -11.45 11.89
C ARG A 217 -15.49 -11.59 11.18
N ILE A 218 -16.19 -10.47 10.96
CA ILE A 218 -17.51 -10.46 10.32
C ILE A 218 -17.43 -11.06 8.91
N LYS A 219 -16.49 -10.61 8.07
CA LYS A 219 -16.28 -11.15 6.72
C LYS A 219 -15.97 -12.65 6.72
N SER A 220 -15.21 -13.14 7.69
CA SER A 220 -14.88 -14.56 7.79
C SER A 220 -16.07 -15.40 8.29
N GLN A 221 -16.96 -14.82 9.10
CA GLN A 221 -18.20 -15.47 9.55
C GLN A 221 -19.29 -15.47 8.47
N GLU A 222 -19.41 -14.41 7.68
CA GLU A 222 -20.44 -14.25 6.66
C GLU A 222 -20.11 -15.02 5.36
N ASP A 223 -18.87 -14.93 4.88
CA ASP A 223 -18.45 -15.51 3.60
C ASP A 223 -17.62 -16.80 3.75
N GLY A 224 -17.22 -17.14 4.98
CA GLY A 224 -16.22 -18.18 5.23
C GLY A 224 -16.77 -19.54 5.66
N ILE A 225 -15.86 -20.51 5.71
CA ILE A 225 -16.12 -21.82 6.29
C ILE A 225 -15.99 -21.71 7.81
N ILE A 226 -17.09 -21.91 8.53
CA ILE A 226 -17.12 -21.86 9.99
C ILE A 226 -16.73 -23.23 10.56
N LEU A 227 -15.63 -23.25 11.31
CA LEU A 227 -15.08 -24.44 11.96
C LEU A 227 -15.04 -24.25 13.47
N ASP A 228 -15.11 -25.36 14.20
CA ASP A 228 -14.88 -25.41 15.65
C ASP A 228 -13.53 -26.07 15.89
N ILE A 229 -12.70 -25.48 16.76
CA ILE A 229 -11.36 -25.98 17.10
C ILE A 229 -11.37 -27.43 17.63
N ASN A 230 -12.51 -27.90 18.14
CA ASN A 230 -12.69 -29.25 18.67
C ASN A 230 -13.19 -30.26 17.62
N GLN A 231 -13.38 -29.87 16.35
CA GLN A 231 -13.76 -30.78 15.28
C GLN A 231 -12.64 -31.78 14.98
N ALA A 232 -12.98 -33.06 14.96
CA ALA A 232 -12.00 -34.13 14.72
C ALA A 232 -11.40 -34.10 13.30
N ASP A 233 -12.11 -33.51 12.35
CA ASP A 233 -11.72 -33.37 10.94
C ASP A 233 -11.32 -31.94 10.56
N LEU A 234 -11.06 -31.07 11.55
CA LEU A 234 -10.70 -29.66 11.34
C LEU A 234 -9.62 -29.46 10.26
N MET A 235 -8.55 -30.26 10.34
CA MET A 235 -7.43 -30.17 9.40
C MET A 235 -7.81 -30.58 7.99
N ASP A 236 -8.64 -31.61 7.84
CA ASP A 236 -9.09 -32.07 6.53
C ASP A 236 -10.00 -31.01 5.90
N GLN A 237 -10.84 -30.35 6.69
CA GLN A 237 -11.68 -29.26 6.21
C GLN A 237 -10.85 -28.04 5.76
N ILE A 238 -9.81 -27.66 6.52
CA ILE A 238 -8.91 -26.55 6.14
C ILE A 238 -8.14 -26.86 4.86
N ASN A 239 -7.58 -28.07 4.75
CA ASN A 239 -6.78 -28.46 3.59
C ASN A 239 -7.61 -28.63 2.31
N ASN A 240 -8.86 -29.11 2.43
CA ASN A 240 -9.77 -29.29 1.30
C ASN A 240 -10.60 -28.05 0.96
N ALA A 241 -10.51 -26.98 1.76
CA ALA A 241 -11.16 -25.71 1.43
C ALA A 241 -10.65 -25.18 0.08
N PRO A 242 -11.52 -24.62 -0.78
CA PRO A 242 -11.11 -24.02 -2.05
C PRO A 242 -10.00 -22.96 -1.90
N PRO A 243 -9.15 -22.74 -2.93
CA PRO A 243 -8.22 -21.61 -2.95
C PRO A 243 -8.92 -20.27 -2.67
N GLY A 244 -8.25 -19.38 -1.93
CA GLY A 244 -8.79 -18.07 -1.55
C GLY A 244 -9.92 -18.10 -0.51
N SER A 245 -10.26 -19.27 0.05
CA SER A 245 -11.34 -19.36 1.04
C SER A 245 -11.00 -18.61 2.32
N LYS A 246 -12.03 -17.98 2.90
CA LYS A 246 -12.00 -17.50 4.29
C LYS A 246 -12.43 -18.64 5.19
N ILE A 247 -11.74 -18.82 6.30
CA ILE A 247 -12.00 -19.87 7.29
C ILE A 247 -12.08 -19.17 8.64
N TYR A 248 -13.21 -19.31 9.32
CA TYR A 248 -13.41 -18.79 10.67
C TYR A 248 -13.38 -19.95 11.66
N ILE A 249 -12.40 -19.95 12.55
CA ILE A 249 -12.24 -20.97 13.60
C ILE A 249 -12.67 -20.35 14.93
N SER A 250 -13.70 -20.92 15.51
CA SER A 250 -14.22 -20.55 16.83
C SER A 250 -14.11 -21.71 17.82
N GLY A 251 -14.35 -21.41 19.09
CA GLY A 251 -14.48 -22.42 20.13
C GLY A 251 -13.80 -21.98 21.41
N ASN A 252 -14.49 -22.16 22.54
CA ASN A 252 -13.82 -22.11 23.83
C ASN A 252 -12.97 -23.37 23.96
N LEU A 253 -11.65 -23.24 23.90
CA LEU A 253 -10.73 -24.27 24.37
C LEU A 253 -11.09 -24.54 25.84
N ALA A 254 -11.78 -25.64 26.09
CA ALA A 254 -12.33 -25.94 27.40
C ALA A 254 -11.20 -26.11 28.42
N GLN A 255 -10.94 -25.05 29.20
CA GLN A 255 -10.25 -25.02 30.50
C GLN A 255 -9.00 -25.91 30.66
N ASN A 256 -8.15 -25.98 29.64
CA ASN A 256 -6.80 -26.49 29.84
C ASN A 256 -5.81 -25.36 29.45
N PRO A 257 -5.23 -24.62 30.41
CA PRO A 257 -4.36 -23.48 30.14
C PRO A 257 -3.05 -23.87 29.42
N GLU A 258 -2.82 -25.17 29.18
CA GLU A 258 -1.71 -25.68 28.35
C GLU A 258 -2.13 -26.00 26.90
N GLN A 259 -3.41 -25.84 26.54
CA GLN A 259 -3.93 -26.10 25.20
C GLN A 259 -4.10 -24.79 24.42
N ASN A 260 -2.97 -24.23 24.01
CA ASN A 260 -2.96 -23.21 22.97
C ASN A 260 -3.36 -23.84 21.62
N ILE A 261 -3.81 -23.04 20.64
CA ILE A 261 -3.85 -23.51 19.24
C ILE A 261 -2.42 -23.77 18.81
N PHE A 262 -2.00 -25.03 18.95
CA PHE A 262 -0.66 -25.46 18.59
C PHE A 262 -0.59 -25.47 17.08
N VAL A 263 -0.03 -24.43 16.48
CA VAL A 263 0.42 -24.55 15.09
C VAL A 263 1.68 -25.42 15.07
N ALA A 264 1.49 -26.73 14.98
CA ALA A 264 2.56 -27.71 15.15
C ALA A 264 3.13 -28.11 13.79
N PHE A 265 4.21 -27.46 13.38
CA PHE A 265 4.85 -27.75 12.11
C PHE A 265 5.65 -29.06 12.15
N GLN A 266 5.31 -30.01 11.28
CA GLN A 266 6.09 -31.25 11.13
C GLN A 266 7.39 -30.94 10.37
N PRO A 267 8.58 -31.22 10.95
CA PRO A 267 9.82 -31.13 10.19
C PRO A 267 9.74 -32.15 9.06
N ARG A 268 9.71 -31.68 7.80
CA ARG A 268 10.02 -32.57 6.68
C ARG A 268 11.46 -33.03 6.89
N MET A 269 11.65 -34.26 7.37
CA MET A 269 12.92 -34.94 7.19
C MET A 269 13.15 -35.00 5.69
N PHE A 270 14.05 -34.16 5.18
CA PHE A 270 14.63 -34.31 3.86
C PHE A 270 15.34 -35.68 3.83
N LEU A 271 14.60 -36.73 3.52
CA LEU A 271 15.17 -37.92 2.91
C LEU A 271 15.71 -37.44 1.57
N ALA A 272 17.02 -37.21 1.53
CA ALA A 272 17.75 -36.93 0.31
C ALA A 272 17.28 -37.90 -0.77
N SER A 273 16.79 -37.34 -1.87
CA SER A 273 16.30 -38.04 -3.03
C SER A 273 17.42 -38.85 -3.67
N ILE A 274 17.54 -40.12 -3.27
CA ILE A 274 18.11 -41.16 -4.12
C ILE A 274 16.92 -41.87 -4.76
N PHE A 275 16.83 -41.73 -6.09
CA PHE A 275 15.91 -42.45 -6.95
C PHE A 275 15.74 -43.93 -6.53
N SER A 276 14.50 -44.35 -6.33
CA SER A 276 14.07 -45.74 -6.52
C SER A 276 12.57 -45.76 -6.82
N PRO A 277 12.11 -46.23 -7.99
CA PRO A 277 10.72 -46.55 -8.19
C PRO A 277 10.50 -47.94 -7.61
N MET A 278 9.99 -48.04 -6.40
CA MET A 278 9.54 -49.34 -5.90
C MET A 278 8.26 -49.17 -5.09
N LEU A 279 7.20 -49.73 -5.67
CA LEU A 279 6.01 -50.15 -4.95
C LEU A 279 6.42 -50.76 -3.61
N LEU A 280 6.06 -50.11 -2.51
CA LEU A 280 5.88 -50.80 -1.25
C LEU A 280 4.63 -50.23 -0.59
N ALA A 281 3.54 -50.96 -0.77
CA ALA A 281 2.36 -50.86 0.09
C ALA A 281 2.79 -51.28 1.51
N GLY A 282 3.32 -50.30 2.25
CA GLY A 282 3.62 -50.42 3.66
C GLY A 282 2.35 -50.19 4.45
N ASN A 283 1.68 -51.29 4.81
CA ASN A 283 0.64 -51.36 5.83
C ASN A 283 1.26 -51.02 7.21
N GLY A 284 1.56 -49.74 7.41
CA GLY A 284 2.01 -49.19 8.68
C GLY A 284 0.80 -48.83 9.53
N ASN A 285 0.24 -49.83 10.21
CA ASN A 285 -0.74 -49.65 11.27
C ASN A 285 -0.06 -49.01 12.50
N GLY A 286 0.37 -47.76 12.35
CA GLY A 286 0.82 -46.90 13.42
C GLY A 286 -0.39 -46.23 14.05
N ASN A 287 -1.16 -46.98 14.84
CA ASN A 287 -2.22 -46.46 15.70
C ASN A 287 -1.58 -45.68 16.88
N GLY A 288 -0.81 -44.65 16.55
CA GLY A 288 -0.43 -43.60 17.48
C GLY A 288 -1.60 -42.62 17.50
N ASN A 289 -2.63 -42.96 18.27
CA ASN A 289 -3.72 -42.05 18.58
C ASN A 289 -3.16 -40.91 19.45
N SER A 290 -2.42 -40.00 18.82
CA SER A 290 -2.00 -38.75 19.44
C SER A 290 -3.27 -37.94 19.59
N ASN A 291 -3.88 -38.01 20.77
CA ASN A 291 -4.98 -37.15 21.22
C ASN A 291 -4.47 -35.70 21.31
N ASN A 292 -4.03 -35.12 20.20
CA ASN A 292 -3.73 -33.71 20.06
C ASN A 292 -5.04 -32.99 19.77
N ASN A 293 -6.01 -33.11 20.67
CA ASN A 293 -7.22 -32.29 20.61
C ASN A 293 -6.77 -30.84 20.79
N GLY A 294 -6.87 -30.03 19.73
CA GLY A 294 -6.58 -28.59 19.74
C GLY A 294 -5.30 -28.12 19.02
N ALA A 295 -4.55 -29.00 18.33
CA ALA A 295 -3.40 -28.59 17.52
C ALA A 295 -3.77 -28.44 16.04
N LEU A 296 -3.49 -27.27 15.46
CA LEU A 296 -3.61 -27.00 14.03
C LEU A 296 -2.25 -27.31 13.36
N ASN A 297 -2.16 -28.10 12.31
CA ASN A 297 -0.87 -28.35 11.65
C ASN A 297 -0.91 -27.82 10.22
N LEU A 298 -0.59 -26.54 10.06
CA LEU A 298 -0.54 -25.89 8.75
C LEU A 298 0.82 -26.16 8.10
N SER A 299 0.85 -26.55 6.83
CA SER A 299 2.11 -26.72 6.11
C SER A 299 1.86 -26.70 4.61
N GLY A 300 2.90 -26.34 3.84
CA GLY A 300 2.78 -26.21 2.40
C GLY A 300 2.10 -24.92 1.96
N ASP A 301 1.82 -24.89 0.67
CA ASP A 301 1.08 -23.81 0.02
C ASP A 301 -0.40 -23.89 0.41
N MET A 302 -0.88 -22.85 1.09
CA MET A 302 -2.27 -22.76 1.53
C MET A 302 -3.18 -22.10 0.49
N GLN A 303 -2.66 -21.69 -0.67
CA GLN A 303 -3.41 -21.21 -1.83
C GLN A 303 -4.27 -19.98 -1.55
N GLY A 304 -3.69 -18.99 -0.87
CA GLY A 304 -4.29 -17.68 -0.59
C GLY A 304 -5.40 -17.74 0.46
N LYS A 305 -5.44 -18.78 1.30
CA LYS A 305 -6.47 -18.90 2.34
C LYS A 305 -6.28 -17.85 3.43
N LEU A 306 -7.40 -17.29 3.91
CA LEU A 306 -7.46 -16.49 5.13
C LEU A 306 -8.04 -17.35 6.25
N ILE A 307 -7.28 -17.52 7.33
CA ILE A 307 -7.68 -18.27 8.51
C ILE A 307 -7.81 -17.28 9.67
N PHE A 308 -9.05 -16.97 10.04
CA PHE A 308 -9.37 -16.16 11.21
C PHE A 308 -9.60 -17.07 12.42
N ILE A 309 -8.88 -16.80 13.50
CA ILE A 309 -8.95 -17.53 14.76
C ILE A 309 -9.45 -16.57 15.84
N ASP A 310 -10.56 -16.91 16.48
CA ASP A 310 -11.13 -16.10 17.55
C ASP A 310 -10.55 -16.50 18.92
N GLY A 311 -9.37 -15.95 19.24
CA GLY A 311 -8.63 -16.17 20.48
C GLY A 311 -7.13 -16.01 20.29
N ASP A 312 -6.34 -16.37 21.30
CA ASP A 312 -4.88 -16.32 21.23
C ASP A 312 -4.31 -17.48 20.39
N ILE A 313 -3.19 -17.23 19.72
CA ILE A 313 -2.44 -18.23 18.96
C ILE A 313 -1.10 -18.48 19.64
N THR A 314 -0.75 -19.75 19.89
CA THR A 314 0.63 -20.11 20.24
C THR A 314 1.20 -21.15 19.28
N VAL A 315 2.13 -20.70 18.45
CA VAL A 315 2.90 -21.59 17.57
C VAL A 315 4.03 -22.22 18.39
N ASN A 316 4.01 -23.54 18.56
CA ASN A 316 5.14 -24.27 19.15
C ASN A 316 5.70 -25.20 18.09
N ALA A 317 6.81 -24.81 17.48
CA ALA A 317 7.41 -25.62 16.44
C ALA A 317 8.94 -25.57 16.44
N GLN A 318 9.51 -26.59 15.81
CA GLN A 318 10.94 -26.81 15.71
C GLN A 318 11.26 -27.29 14.31
N GLY A 319 12.21 -26.65 13.64
CA GLY A 319 12.71 -27.07 12.33
C GLY A 319 12.23 -26.19 11.17
N LEU A 320 12.29 -26.76 9.97
CA LEU A 320 11.86 -26.12 8.73
C LEU A 320 10.36 -26.31 8.55
N ASN A 321 9.65 -25.21 8.30
CA ASN A 321 8.27 -25.24 7.90
C ASN A 321 8.12 -24.53 6.54
N ASN A 322 7.36 -25.18 5.66
CA ASN A 322 7.13 -24.72 4.29
C ASN A 322 5.72 -24.10 4.13
N LEU A 323 5.19 -23.50 5.19
CA LEU A 323 3.95 -22.74 5.12
C LEU A 323 4.14 -21.55 4.18
N ALA A 324 3.22 -21.41 3.25
CA ALA A 324 3.24 -20.37 2.23
C ALA A 324 1.82 -20.00 1.81
N ASP A 325 1.69 -18.81 1.23
CA ASP A 325 0.45 -18.27 0.65
C ASP A 325 -0.75 -18.37 1.61
N VAL A 326 -0.56 -17.90 2.84
CA VAL A 326 -1.57 -17.93 3.90
C VAL A 326 -1.59 -16.63 4.68
N THR A 327 -2.79 -16.25 5.11
CA THR A 327 -2.98 -15.22 6.12
C THR A 327 -3.65 -15.81 7.34
N ILE A 328 -3.01 -15.63 8.48
CA ILE A 328 -3.50 -16.09 9.77
C ILE A 328 -3.81 -14.87 10.62
N VAL A 329 -5.08 -14.72 11.00
CA VAL A 329 -5.57 -13.60 11.79
C VAL A 329 -5.96 -14.12 13.17
N SER A 330 -5.49 -13.46 14.23
CA SER A 330 -5.81 -13.72 15.63
C SER A 330 -6.60 -12.56 16.22
N SER A 331 -7.72 -12.81 16.89
CA SER A 331 -8.40 -11.76 17.66
C SER A 331 -7.73 -11.44 19.00
N GLY A 332 -6.71 -12.21 19.40
CA GLY A 332 -5.94 -12.02 20.64
C GLY A 332 -4.43 -11.86 20.38
N GLU A 333 -3.60 -12.44 21.26
CA GLU A 333 -2.14 -12.44 21.17
C GLU A 333 -1.63 -13.50 20.17
N LEU A 334 -0.46 -13.26 19.58
CA LEU A 334 0.32 -14.27 18.87
C LEU A 334 1.65 -14.52 19.58
N THR A 335 1.84 -15.72 20.10
CA THR A 335 3.14 -16.18 20.63
C THR A 335 3.75 -17.25 19.72
N VAL A 336 5.02 -17.09 19.35
CA VAL A 336 5.78 -18.10 18.60
C VAL A 336 6.94 -18.59 19.46
N ASN A 337 6.86 -19.84 19.86
CA ASN A 337 7.88 -20.53 20.64
C ASN A 337 8.63 -21.53 19.77
N GLY A 338 9.93 -21.64 20.04
CA GLY A 338 10.81 -22.62 19.40
C GLY A 338 11.49 -22.09 18.14
N SER A 339 12.34 -22.93 17.54
CA SER A 339 13.25 -22.53 16.47
C SER A 339 12.66 -22.95 15.12
N ILE A 340 11.79 -22.10 14.56
CA ILE A 340 11.07 -22.31 13.29
C ILE A 340 11.74 -21.51 12.19
N ASP A 341 12.04 -22.15 11.05
CA ASP A 341 12.22 -21.41 9.80
C ASP A 341 10.91 -21.44 9.02
N ILE A 342 10.34 -20.26 8.76
CA ILE A 342 9.24 -20.08 7.81
C ILE A 342 9.89 -19.45 6.57
N GLY A 343 9.88 -20.19 5.48
CA GLY A 343 10.38 -19.70 4.19
C GLY A 343 9.23 -19.46 3.23
N THR A 344 9.43 -18.54 2.30
CA THR A 344 8.47 -18.30 1.22
C THR A 344 8.47 -19.42 0.17
N ALA A 345 7.29 -19.76 -0.38
CA ALA A 345 7.23 -20.61 -1.58
C ALA A 345 7.56 -19.83 -2.85
N HIS A 346 7.46 -18.50 -2.79
CA HIS A 346 7.65 -17.59 -3.91
C HIS A 346 8.95 -16.79 -3.71
N PRO A 347 10.05 -17.17 -4.38
CA PRO A 347 11.35 -16.52 -4.18
C PRO A 347 11.25 -15.00 -4.31
N GLY A 348 11.65 -14.33 -3.23
CA GLY A 348 11.66 -12.88 -3.16
C GLY A 348 10.36 -12.26 -2.63
N TYR A 349 9.26 -12.98 -2.48
CA TYR A 349 8.03 -12.43 -1.91
C TYR A 349 7.84 -12.87 -0.47
N THR A 350 7.11 -12.08 0.31
CA THR A 350 6.55 -12.56 1.59
C THR A 350 5.11 -13.02 1.35
N ASP A 351 4.85 -14.31 1.58
CA ASP A 351 3.56 -14.97 1.31
C ASP A 351 2.86 -15.52 2.56
N VAL A 352 3.48 -15.38 3.74
CA VAL A 352 2.86 -15.66 5.04
C VAL A 352 2.64 -14.36 5.79
N ILE A 353 1.40 -14.13 6.19
CA ILE A 353 1.01 -12.95 6.96
C ILE A 353 0.38 -13.40 8.28
N PHE A 354 0.92 -12.88 9.38
CA PHE A 354 0.35 -13.01 10.71
C PHE A 354 -0.21 -11.66 11.12
N ALA A 355 -1.53 -11.59 11.31
CA ALA A 355 -2.21 -10.41 11.80
C ALA A 355 -2.82 -10.68 13.18
N CYS A 356 -2.71 -9.76 14.13
CA CYS A 356 -3.33 -9.94 15.44
C CYS A 356 -3.82 -8.65 16.09
N ASN A 357 -4.84 -8.76 16.94
CA ASN A 357 -5.35 -7.62 17.70
C ASN A 357 -4.35 -7.19 18.79
N ASP A 358 -3.83 -8.14 19.55
CA ASP A 358 -2.96 -7.81 20.67
C ASP A 358 -1.50 -7.91 20.22
N SER A 359 -0.59 -8.20 21.14
CA SER A 359 0.85 -8.21 20.85
C SER A 359 1.31 -9.47 20.08
N VAL A 360 2.47 -9.36 19.43
CA VAL A 360 3.21 -10.49 18.89
C VAL A 360 4.47 -10.71 19.71
N THR A 361 4.66 -11.92 20.22
CA THR A 361 5.88 -12.33 20.91
C THR A 361 6.56 -13.49 20.19
N LEU A 362 7.77 -13.26 19.70
CA LEU A 362 8.62 -14.29 19.11
C LEU A 362 9.73 -14.68 20.11
N ASN A 363 9.67 -15.90 20.64
CA ASN A 363 10.63 -16.47 21.59
C ASN A 363 11.69 -17.37 20.93
N GLY A 364 11.60 -17.54 19.61
CA GLY A 364 12.45 -18.41 18.79
C GLY A 364 13.65 -17.73 18.15
N SER A 365 14.71 -18.49 17.82
CA SER A 365 15.98 -17.94 17.31
C SER A 365 16.32 -18.36 15.86
N ARG A 366 15.37 -18.27 14.93
CA ARG A 366 15.53 -18.76 13.54
C ARG A 366 15.01 -17.78 12.49
N ARG A 367 15.08 -18.15 11.21
CA ARG A 367 14.75 -17.26 10.08
C ARG A 367 13.25 -17.33 9.78
N ILE A 368 12.53 -16.27 10.11
CA ILE A 368 11.11 -16.13 9.78
C ILE A 368 10.95 -15.10 8.67
N GLU A 369 10.52 -15.55 7.49
CA GLU A 369 10.13 -14.72 6.34
C GLU A 369 8.61 -14.57 6.32
N ALA A 370 8.09 -13.69 7.18
CA ALA A 370 6.65 -13.42 7.28
C ALA A 370 6.40 -11.94 7.53
N THR A 371 5.21 -11.46 7.18
CA THR A 371 4.75 -10.12 7.57
C THR A 371 3.97 -10.26 8.88
N PHE A 372 4.37 -9.51 9.90
CA PHE A 372 3.66 -9.39 11.16
C PHE A 372 2.93 -8.04 11.20
N TRP A 373 1.62 -8.07 11.41
CA TRP A 373 0.77 -6.89 11.49
C TRP A 373 -0.03 -6.93 12.79
N THR A 374 0.15 -5.95 13.68
CA THR A 374 -0.40 -6.03 15.04
C THR A 374 -0.94 -4.68 15.53
N ASN A 375 -2.09 -4.68 16.22
CA ASN A 375 -2.56 -3.48 16.94
C ASN A 375 -1.89 -3.31 18.31
N GLY A 376 -1.08 -4.26 18.73
CA GLY A 376 -0.30 -4.22 19.96
C GLY A 376 1.17 -3.92 19.72
N SER A 377 2.00 -4.45 20.61
CA SER A 377 3.45 -4.38 20.52
C SER A 377 4.01 -5.59 19.78
N PHE A 378 5.17 -5.43 19.17
CA PHE A 378 5.90 -6.54 18.59
C PHE A 378 7.21 -6.77 19.34
N ARG A 379 7.46 -7.99 19.80
CA ARG A 379 8.66 -8.36 20.54
C ARG A 379 9.37 -9.56 19.94
N GLN A 380 10.61 -9.39 19.52
CA GLN A 380 11.51 -10.47 19.12
C GLN A 380 12.58 -10.70 20.18
N ASN A 381 12.55 -11.86 20.83
CA ASN A 381 13.54 -12.29 21.84
C ASN A 381 14.69 -13.13 21.25
N GLY A 382 14.59 -13.53 19.98
CA GLY A 382 15.60 -14.32 19.28
C GLY A 382 16.60 -13.52 18.44
N SER A 383 17.31 -14.23 17.55
CA SER A 383 18.51 -13.72 16.87
C SER A 383 18.41 -13.52 15.34
N SER A 384 17.22 -13.64 14.73
CA SER A 384 17.04 -13.41 13.28
C SER A 384 15.57 -13.22 12.91
N MET A 385 15.31 -12.44 11.86
CA MET A 385 14.00 -12.30 11.22
C MET A 385 14.18 -11.66 9.85
N ALA A 386 13.69 -12.29 8.79
CA ALA A 386 13.81 -11.81 7.41
C ALA A 386 12.48 -11.25 6.87
N GLY A 387 11.57 -10.89 7.76
CA GLY A 387 10.20 -10.48 7.47
C GLY A 387 9.95 -8.98 7.66
N ARG A 388 8.68 -8.59 7.61
CA ARG A 388 8.23 -7.21 7.88
C ARG A 388 7.44 -7.15 9.18
N VAL A 389 7.47 -6.00 9.85
CA VAL A 389 6.69 -5.75 11.07
C VAL A 389 6.00 -4.40 10.98
N ILE A 390 4.68 -4.40 11.18
CA ILE A 390 3.84 -3.21 11.27
C ILE A 390 3.09 -3.29 12.60
N ALA A 391 3.31 -2.32 13.49
CA ALA A 391 2.75 -2.34 14.83
C ALA A 391 2.17 -0.99 15.26
N GLN A 392 0.98 -0.99 15.85
CA GLN A 392 0.38 0.22 16.44
C GLN A 392 1.03 0.63 17.78
N SER A 393 1.92 -0.19 18.33
CA SER A 393 2.69 0.11 19.54
C SER A 393 4.15 -0.29 19.37
N GLU A 394 4.92 -0.31 20.46
CA GLU A 394 6.38 -0.52 20.44
C GLU A 394 6.81 -1.76 19.62
N ILE A 395 7.89 -1.59 18.85
CA ILE A 395 8.64 -2.70 18.25
C ILE A 395 9.94 -2.88 19.02
N ARG A 396 10.13 -4.02 19.67
CA ARG A 396 11.34 -4.36 20.44
C ARG A 396 12.06 -5.59 19.91
N PHE A 397 13.37 -5.45 19.68
CA PHE A 397 14.27 -6.55 19.34
C PHE A 397 15.35 -6.72 20.41
N ASN A 398 15.42 -7.92 20.99
CA ASN A 398 16.43 -8.29 21.99
C ASN A 398 17.46 -9.23 21.35
N GLY A 399 18.55 -8.69 20.81
CA GLY A 399 19.66 -9.47 20.29
C GLY A 399 20.12 -9.05 18.90
N ASN A 400 21.06 -9.82 18.35
CA ASN A 400 21.51 -9.57 16.99
C ASN A 400 20.37 -9.89 16.01
N PHE A 401 20.17 -9.06 14.98
CA PHE A 401 19.18 -9.37 13.95
C PHE A 401 19.61 -8.87 12.57
N THR A 402 19.03 -9.45 11.53
CA THR A 402 19.26 -9.04 10.14
C THR A 402 17.91 -8.95 9.48
N LEU A 403 17.50 -7.72 9.18
CA LEU A 403 16.30 -7.43 8.40
C LEU A 403 16.69 -7.52 6.93
N GLU A 404 16.38 -8.63 6.28
CA GLU A 404 16.55 -8.74 4.83
C GLU A 404 15.47 -7.91 4.13
N ALA A 405 15.72 -7.44 2.91
CA ALA A 405 14.67 -6.85 2.08
C ALA A 405 13.86 -7.97 1.42
N PRO A 406 12.61 -8.24 1.85
CA PRO A 406 11.72 -8.99 1.00
C PRO A 406 11.31 -8.08 -0.16
N ASN A 407 11.17 -8.65 -1.36
CA ASN A 407 10.37 -7.99 -2.39
C ASN A 407 8.89 -8.01 -1.96
N ASP A 408 8.02 -7.47 -2.82
CA ASP A 408 6.59 -7.25 -2.59
C ASP A 408 5.86 -8.39 -1.82
N MET A 409 4.77 -8.05 -1.16
CA MET A 409 3.88 -9.05 -0.57
C MET A 409 3.11 -9.81 -1.65
N TYR A 410 2.97 -11.13 -1.50
CA TYR A 410 2.16 -11.97 -2.38
C TYR A 410 0.77 -12.23 -1.79
N GLY A 411 -0.26 -12.27 -2.62
CA GLY A 411 -1.56 -12.85 -2.25
C GLY A 411 -2.41 -12.10 -1.20
N SER A 412 -2.15 -10.82 -0.92
CA SER A 412 -2.82 -10.07 0.16
C SER A 412 -4.19 -9.48 -0.20
N ASP A 413 -5.08 -10.28 -0.80
CA ASP A 413 -6.41 -9.81 -1.22
C ASP A 413 -7.33 -9.38 -0.08
N PHE A 414 -6.97 -9.69 1.16
CA PHE A 414 -7.69 -9.30 2.37
C PHE A 414 -7.20 -7.99 3.01
N MET A 415 -6.02 -7.48 2.60
CA MET A 415 -5.56 -6.18 3.06
C MET A 415 -6.29 -5.10 2.28
N ASP A 416 -6.67 -4.03 2.99
CA ASP A 416 -7.28 -2.87 2.35
C ASP A 416 -6.30 -2.29 1.34
N LYS A 417 -6.68 -2.38 0.07
CA LYS A 417 -5.94 -1.77 -1.03
C LYS A 417 -6.28 -0.29 -1.07
N THR A 418 -5.41 0.50 -1.66
CA THR A 418 -5.68 1.90 -2.00
C THR A 418 -5.62 2.07 -3.50
N VAL A 419 -6.45 2.95 -4.01
CA VAL A 419 -6.42 3.43 -5.37
C VAL A 419 -5.35 4.51 -5.48
N GLN A 420 -4.34 4.24 -6.28
CA GLN A 420 -3.27 5.18 -6.61
C GLN A 420 -3.30 5.55 -8.09
N VAL A 421 -2.96 6.80 -8.39
CA VAL A 421 -2.82 7.28 -9.77
C VAL A 421 -1.52 6.74 -10.36
N VAL A 422 -1.61 5.89 -11.38
CA VAL A 422 -0.44 5.31 -12.06
C VAL A 422 -0.05 6.04 -13.33
N SER A 423 -1.00 6.72 -13.98
CA SER A 423 -0.70 7.57 -15.13
C SER A 423 -1.71 8.70 -15.29
N TRP A 424 -1.22 9.85 -15.74
CA TRP A 424 -2.00 11.04 -16.04
C TRP A 424 -1.74 11.51 -17.46
N GLN A 425 -2.81 11.75 -18.24
CA GLN A 425 -2.71 12.30 -19.57
C GLN A 425 -3.78 13.36 -19.82
N GLN A 426 -3.36 14.56 -20.23
CA GLN A 426 -4.31 15.54 -20.76
C GLN A 426 -4.73 15.14 -22.18
N VAL A 427 -6.02 15.09 -22.44
CA VAL A 427 -6.60 14.67 -23.73
C VAL A 427 -7.29 15.85 -24.40
N SER A 428 -7.26 15.89 -25.74
CA SER A 428 -8.00 16.88 -26.51
C SER A 428 -9.52 16.66 -26.35
N MET A 429 -10.29 17.74 -26.48
CA MET A 429 -11.77 17.71 -26.44
C MET A 429 -12.41 17.76 -27.84
N ASP A 430 -11.67 17.31 -28.86
CA ASP A 430 -12.11 17.37 -30.27
C ASP A 430 -13.38 16.55 -30.54
#